data_AF-A0A9P8RGE0-F1
#
_entry.id   AF-A0A9P8RGE0-F1
#
_cell.length_a   1.000
_cell.length_b   1.000
_cell.length_c   1.000
_cell.angle_alpha   90.00
_cell.angle_beta   90.00
_cell.angle_gamma   90.00
#
_symmetry.space_group_name_H-M   'P 1'
#
loop_
_entity.id
_entity.type
_entity.pdbx_description
1 polymer ?
#
loop_
_entity_poly.entity_id
_entity_poly.type
_entity_poly.pdbx_seq_one_letter_code
_entity_poly.pdbx_strand_id
1 'polypeptide(L)'
;MEFQSSDPRQMEPYQEPVAENITGLFVGLSTACVLSSLCTHKYLSVKEWKRLPWIIWLVLFIYLSSVVFVFGFVIIQYGIEASSSSAACSSPSLLCLGAYLASKTFIYLFLVDRAHIIRRTTKSRSKSKLYIWNCFGMVAIYTIIGTLGLIYQKYRLENEMHHWRKK
;
A
#
# COMPACT_ATOMS: atom_id res chain seq x y z
N MET A 1 -14.72 6.00 4.64
CA MET A 1 -14.52 5.70 3.21
C MET A 1 -15.68 6.36 2.48
N GLU A 2 -15.56 7.65 2.22
CA GLU A 2 -16.51 8.35 1.36
C GLU A 2 -15.88 8.46 -0.02
N PHE A 3 -16.52 7.77 -0.96
CA PHE A 3 -16.25 7.84 -2.38
C PHE A 3 -17.04 9.06 -2.90
N GLN A 4 -16.41 10.24 -2.91
CA GLN A 4 -17.03 11.43 -3.49
C GLN A 4 -17.04 11.26 -5.02
N SER A 5 -18.23 11.04 -5.57
CA SER A 5 -18.52 11.01 -7.00
C SER A 5 -18.34 12.43 -7.57
N SER A 6 -17.37 12.62 -8.47
CA SER A 6 -17.14 13.90 -9.15
C SER A 6 -18.01 14.00 -10.41
N ASP A 7 -18.97 14.92 -10.37
CA ASP A 7 -19.82 15.39 -11.46
C ASP A 7 -18.98 16.17 -12.51
N PRO A 8 -19.14 15.93 -13.83
CA PRO A 8 -18.25 16.47 -14.88
C PRO A 8 -18.52 17.93 -15.32
N ARG A 9 -19.32 18.75 -14.61
CA ARG A 9 -19.75 20.08 -15.11
C ARG A 9 -19.39 21.31 -14.24
N GLN A 10 -18.29 21.30 -13.49
CA GLN A 10 -17.71 22.55 -12.95
C GLN A 10 -16.18 22.59 -13.09
N MET A 11 -15.69 23.45 -13.98
CA MET A 11 -14.29 23.93 -13.99
C MET A 11 -14.28 25.32 -13.34
N GLU A 12 -14.22 25.35 -12.01
CA GLU A 12 -13.73 26.53 -11.27
C GLU A 12 -12.19 26.56 -11.39
N PRO A 13 -11.54 27.74 -11.38
CA PRO A 13 -10.08 27.81 -11.31
C PRO A 13 -9.62 27.18 -9.99
N TYR A 14 -9.01 26.00 -10.08
CA TYR A 14 -8.52 25.22 -8.93
C TYR A 14 -7.38 25.98 -8.23
N GLN A 15 -7.73 26.87 -7.29
CA GLN A 15 -6.83 27.32 -6.24
C GLN A 15 -6.79 26.21 -5.20
N GLU A 16 -5.65 25.52 -5.10
CA GLU A 16 -5.43 24.53 -4.04
C GLU A 16 -5.70 25.18 -2.69
N PRO A 17 -6.71 24.72 -1.93
CA PRO A 17 -6.97 25.28 -0.62
C PRO A 17 -5.77 24.93 0.26
N VAL A 18 -5.00 25.94 0.67
CA VAL A 18 -3.89 25.80 1.62
C VAL A 18 -4.27 24.99 2.88
N ALA A 19 -5.56 24.99 3.24
CA ALA A 19 -6.13 24.20 4.30
C ALA A 19 -6.04 22.67 4.07
N GLU A 20 -6.18 22.20 2.83
CA GLU A 20 -6.05 20.77 2.49
C GLU A 20 -4.60 20.29 2.66
N ASN A 21 -3.63 21.10 2.24
CA ASN A 21 -2.20 20.78 2.39
C ASN A 21 -1.76 20.73 3.86
N ILE A 22 -2.20 21.68 4.69
CA ILE A 22 -1.85 21.71 6.12
C ILE A 22 -2.47 20.51 6.85
N THR A 23 -3.72 20.16 6.55
CA THR A 23 -4.40 19.02 7.18
C THR A 23 -3.73 17.70 6.82
N GLY A 24 -3.35 17.53 5.55
CA GLY A 24 -2.60 16.37 5.06
C GLY A 24 -1.24 16.21 5.74
N LEU A 25 -0.54 17.33 6.00
CA LEU A 25 0.73 17.35 6.73
C LEU A 25 0.58 16.80 8.15
N PHE A 26 -0.40 17.28 8.93
CA PHE A 26 -0.63 16.82 10.30
C PHE A 26 -1.00 15.34 10.37
N VAL A 27 -1.84 14.87 9.43
CA VAL A 27 -2.21 13.45 9.31
C VAL A 27 -0.99 12.60 8.92
N GLY A 28 -0.16 13.08 7.99
CA GLY A 28 1.07 12.40 7.59
C GLY A 28 2.08 12.28 8.74
N LEU A 29 2.31 13.38 9.47
CA LEU A 29 3.21 13.43 10.62
C LEU A 29 2.77 12.50 11.75
N SER A 30 1.49 12.56 12.13
CA SER A 30 0.95 11.69 13.17
C SER A 30 1.05 10.20 12.79
N THR A 31 0.73 9.86 11.55
CA THR A 31 0.86 8.48 11.03
C THR A 31 2.33 8.02 11.03
N ALA A 32 3.25 8.88 10.59
CA ALA A 32 4.69 8.58 10.58
C ALA A 32 5.24 8.37 12.00
N CYS A 33 4.87 9.24 12.95
CA CYS A 33 5.27 9.13 14.35
C CYS A 33 4.77 7.82 14.97
N VAL A 34 3.48 7.51 14.84
CA VAL A 34 2.89 6.28 15.38
C VAL A 34 3.54 5.05 14.77
N LEU A 35 3.72 5.02 13.45
CA LEU A 35 4.42 3.93 12.78
C LEU A 35 5.83 3.78 13.34
N SER A 36 6.62 4.85 13.38
CA SER A 36 8.03 4.83 13.83
C SER A 36 8.18 4.36 15.29
N SER A 37 7.28 4.78 16.18
CA SER A 37 7.26 4.30 17.57
C SER A 37 6.94 2.81 17.66
N LEU A 38 5.94 2.33 16.91
CA LEU A 38 5.60 0.91 16.85
C LEU A 38 6.73 0.08 16.20
N CYS A 39 7.45 0.67 15.23
CA CYS A 39 8.64 0.09 14.62
C CYS A 39 9.65 -0.28 15.66
N THR A 40 10.06 0.75 16.41
CA THR A 40 11.21 0.72 17.29
C THR A 40 10.90 -0.24 18.43
N HIS A 41 9.67 -0.21 18.93
CA HIS A 41 9.21 -1.14 19.94
C HIS A 41 9.23 -2.61 19.47
N LYS A 42 8.82 -2.90 18.23
CA LYS A 42 8.82 -4.28 17.70
C LYS A 42 10.20 -4.74 17.25
N TYR A 43 10.98 -3.87 16.63
CA TYR A 43 12.34 -4.15 16.18
C TYR A 43 13.26 -4.43 17.37
N LEU A 44 13.22 -3.60 18.41
CA LEU A 44 13.99 -3.82 19.64
C LEU A 44 13.55 -5.06 20.42
N SER A 45 12.27 -5.45 20.30
CA SER A 45 11.76 -6.69 20.89
C SER A 45 12.26 -7.96 20.18
N VAL A 46 12.82 -7.88 18.97
CA VAL A 46 13.37 -9.03 18.24
C VAL A 46 14.84 -9.23 18.61
N LYS A 47 15.06 -9.91 19.74
CA LYS A 47 16.39 -10.13 20.32
C LYS A 47 17.21 -11.24 19.63
N GLU A 48 16.55 -12.19 18.93
CA GLU A 48 17.23 -13.32 18.29
C GLU A 48 16.74 -13.61 16.87
N TRP A 49 17.41 -13.10 15.84
CA TRP A 49 16.97 -13.18 14.44
C TRP A 49 17.03 -14.58 13.80
N LYS A 50 17.82 -15.51 14.35
CA LYS A 50 18.15 -16.79 13.68
C LYS A 50 17.07 -17.88 13.76
N ARG A 51 16.05 -17.74 14.61
CA ARG A 51 15.03 -18.80 14.81
C ARG A 51 13.60 -18.25 14.86
N LEU A 52 13.33 -17.22 14.06
CA LEU A 52 12.01 -16.60 14.03
C LEU A 52 10.99 -17.47 13.27
N PRO A 53 9.84 -17.84 13.86
CA PRO A 53 8.72 -18.41 13.12
C PRO A 53 8.26 -17.49 11.98
N TRP A 54 7.73 -18.09 10.91
CA TRP A 54 7.21 -17.41 9.70
C TRP A 54 6.30 -16.21 9.99
N ILE A 55 5.48 -16.30 11.04
CA ILE A 55 4.64 -15.20 11.52
C ILE A 55 5.41 -13.89 11.76
N ILE A 56 6.62 -13.96 12.30
CA ILE A 56 7.39 -12.75 12.65
C ILE A 56 7.95 -12.10 11.38
N TRP A 57 8.30 -12.89 10.36
CA TRP A 57 8.65 -12.38 9.04
C TRP A 57 7.48 -11.64 8.38
N LEU A 58 6.25 -12.16 8.49
CA LEU A 58 5.05 -11.47 7.98
C LEU A 58 4.82 -10.12 8.68
N VAL A 59 4.97 -10.06 10.01
CA VAL A 59 4.83 -8.82 10.77
C VAL A 59 5.90 -7.81 10.36
N LEU A 60 7.14 -8.26 10.14
CA LEU A 60 8.23 -7.40 9.65
C LEU A 60 7.93 -6.85 8.25
N PHE A 61 7.32 -7.65 7.38
CA PHE A 61 6.96 -7.23 6.03
C PHE A 61 5.85 -6.17 6.00
N ILE A 62 4.81 -6.32 6.83
CA ILE A 62 3.77 -5.29 7.02
C ILE A 62 4.39 -3.97 7.47
N TYR A 63 5.33 -4.10 8.41
CA TYR A 63 6.02 -2.95 8.96
C TYR A 63 6.88 -2.24 7.90
N LEU A 64 7.68 -3.00 7.14
CA LEU A 64 8.48 -2.49 6.03
C LEU A 64 7.61 -1.82 4.97
N SER A 65 6.48 -2.43 4.61
CA SER A 65 5.53 -1.88 3.64
C SER A 65 4.97 -0.54 4.09
N SER A 66 4.74 -0.36 5.40
CA SER A 66 4.21 0.89 5.96
C SER A 66 5.25 2.02 5.90
N VAL A 67 6.52 1.70 6.17
CA VAL A 67 7.64 2.65 6.02
C VAL A 67 7.78 3.08 4.57
N VAL A 68 7.90 2.13 3.65
CA VAL A 68 8.04 2.42 2.22
C VAL A 68 6.88 3.27 1.70
N PHE A 69 5.65 3.00 2.16
CA PHE A 69 4.48 3.80 1.80
C PHE A 69 4.58 5.25 2.28
N VAL A 70 4.89 5.48 3.56
CA VAL A 70 5.01 6.86 4.10
C VAL A 70 6.15 7.62 3.42
N PHE A 71 7.31 6.99 3.25
CA PHE A 71 8.44 7.61 2.54
C PHE A 71 8.09 7.92 1.10
N GLY A 72 7.46 6.98 0.38
CA GLY A 72 7.00 7.19 -0.99
C GLY A 72 5.99 8.33 -1.09
N PHE A 73 5.05 8.43 -0.15
CA PHE A 73 4.03 9.47 -0.13
C PHE A 73 4.65 10.85 0.09
N VAL A 74 5.57 10.98 1.04
CA VAL A 74 6.31 12.23 1.30
C VAL A 74 7.17 12.62 0.08
N ILE A 75 7.87 11.67 -0.53
CA ILE A 75 8.68 11.95 -1.73
C ILE A 75 7.80 12.40 -2.90
N ILE A 76 6.60 11.83 -3.06
CA ILE A 76 5.69 12.25 -4.13
C ILE A 76 5.13 13.65 -3.83
N GLN A 77 4.67 13.91 -2.61
CA GLN A 77 4.08 15.20 -2.21
C GLN A 77 5.10 16.35 -2.25
N TYR A 78 6.31 16.15 -1.72
CA TYR A 78 7.32 17.23 -1.63
C TYR A 78 8.35 17.22 -2.77
N GLY A 79 8.54 16.07 -3.42
CA GLY A 79 9.56 15.92 -4.45
C GLY A 79 9.07 16.22 -5.87
N ILE A 80 7.77 16.03 -6.16
CA ILE A 80 7.24 16.17 -7.54
C ILE A 80 6.57 17.53 -7.79
N GLU A 81 6.31 18.33 -6.74
CA GLU A 81 5.75 19.69 -6.86
C GLU A 81 6.61 20.66 -7.71
N ALA A 82 7.87 20.32 -7.99
CA ALA A 82 8.75 21.09 -8.85
C ALA A 82 8.48 20.90 -10.37
N SER A 83 7.66 19.94 -10.79
CA SER A 83 7.42 19.68 -12.21
C SER A 83 5.93 19.51 -12.49
N SER A 84 5.30 20.58 -12.94
CA SER A 84 3.89 20.69 -13.33
C SER A 84 3.52 19.72 -14.48
N SER A 85 3.37 18.44 -14.16
CA SER A 85 2.92 17.40 -15.10
C SER A 85 1.72 16.65 -14.54
N SER A 86 0.78 16.29 -15.41
CA SER A 86 -0.41 15.50 -15.09
C SER A 86 -0.11 14.13 -14.45
N ALA A 87 1.13 13.64 -14.57
CA ALA A 87 1.58 12.41 -13.91
C ALA A 87 1.73 12.57 -12.38
N ALA A 88 1.96 13.79 -11.88
CA ALA A 88 2.15 14.06 -10.46
C ALA A 88 0.87 13.80 -9.64
N CYS A 89 -0.29 14.23 -10.15
CA CYS A 89 -1.56 14.13 -9.42
C CYS A 89 -2.08 12.68 -9.30
N SER A 90 -1.75 11.81 -10.25
CA SER A 90 -2.19 10.41 -10.25
C SER A 90 -1.31 9.49 -9.38
N SER A 91 -0.07 9.91 -9.09
CA SER A 91 0.92 9.09 -8.41
C SER A 91 0.61 8.79 -6.93
N PRO A 92 0.15 9.75 -6.11
CA PRO A 92 -0.22 9.50 -4.71
C PRO A 92 -1.37 8.49 -4.57
N SER A 93 -2.40 8.59 -5.42
CA SER A 93 -3.57 7.70 -5.39
C SER A 93 -3.19 6.25 -5.68
N LEU A 94 -2.27 6.02 -6.64
CA LEU A 94 -1.76 4.70 -6.96
C LEU A 94 -0.95 4.10 -5.81
N LEU A 95 -0.09 4.90 -5.19
CA LEU A 95 0.71 4.50 -4.04
C LEU A 95 -0.19 4.08 -2.88
N CYS A 96 -1.25 4.84 -2.62
CA CYS A 96 -2.26 4.56 -1.59
C CYS A 96 -2.98 3.24 -1.83
N LEU A 97 -3.49 3.03 -3.04
CA LEU A 97 -4.19 1.80 -3.40
C LEU A 97 -3.26 0.57 -3.31
N GLY A 98 -2.02 0.71 -3.79
CA GLY A 98 -1.00 -0.34 -3.72
C GLY A 98 -0.68 -0.73 -2.28
N ALA A 99 -0.42 0.24 -1.40
CA ALA A 99 -0.14 -0.02 0.01
C ALA A 99 -1.35 -0.61 0.76
N TYR A 100 -2.57 -0.21 0.40
CA TYR A 100 -3.80 -0.78 0.96
C TYR A 100 -3.94 -2.27 0.59
N LEU A 101 -3.77 -2.62 -0.68
CA LEU A 101 -3.85 -4.01 -1.15
C LEU A 101 -2.72 -4.87 -0.57
N ALA A 102 -1.51 -4.33 -0.47
CA ALA A 102 -0.37 -5.00 0.17
C ALA A 102 -0.69 -5.31 1.64
N SER A 103 -1.14 -4.31 2.41
CA SER A 103 -1.50 -4.47 3.83
C SER A 103 -2.59 -5.52 4.03
N LYS A 104 -3.64 -5.50 3.20
CA LYS A 104 -4.74 -6.47 3.26
C LYS A 104 -4.28 -7.89 2.98
N THR A 105 -3.38 -8.06 2.02
CA THR A 105 -2.78 -9.35 1.65
C THR A 105 -1.95 -9.93 2.80
N PHE A 106 -1.10 -9.12 3.43
CA PHE A 106 -0.28 -9.57 4.55
C PHE A 106 -1.11 -9.91 5.80
N ILE A 107 -2.15 -9.12 6.10
CA ILE A 107 -3.08 -9.41 7.21
C ILE A 107 -3.80 -10.74 6.97
N TYR A 108 -4.23 -11.02 5.74
CA TYR A 108 -4.87 -12.29 5.39
C TYR A 108 -3.93 -13.48 5.61
N LEU A 109 -2.66 -13.37 5.18
CA LEU A 109 -1.64 -14.39 5.41
C LEU A 109 -1.36 -14.61 6.90
N PHE A 110 -1.40 -13.55 7.72
CA PHE A 110 -1.26 -13.68 9.17
C PHE A 110 -2.45 -14.42 9.79
N LEU A 111 -3.67 -14.06 9.40
CA LEU A 111 -4.91 -14.69 9.90
C LEU A 111 -4.96 -16.17 9.55
N VAL A 112 -4.59 -16.52 8.32
CA VAL A 112 -4.63 -17.90 7.85
C VAL A 112 -3.59 -18.76 8.59
N ASP A 113 -2.37 -18.26 8.81
CA ASP A 113 -1.35 -18.98 9.59
C ASP A 113 -1.79 -19.17 11.05
N ARG A 114 -2.40 -18.15 11.67
CA ARG A 114 -2.96 -18.25 13.02
C ARG A 114 -4.12 -19.25 13.10
N ALA A 115 -5.05 -19.20 12.16
CA ALA A 115 -6.17 -20.14 12.09
C ALA A 115 -5.68 -21.58 11.88
N HIS A 116 -4.62 -21.78 11.09
CA HIS A 116 -4.01 -23.08 10.88
C HIS A 116 -3.33 -23.63 12.14
N ILE A 117 -2.63 -22.79 12.91
CA ILE A 117 -2.03 -23.18 14.20
C ILE A 117 -3.10 -23.60 15.22
N ILE A 118 -4.20 -22.84 15.32
CA ILE A 118 -5.27 -23.09 16.30
C ILE A 118 -5.99 -24.41 16.04
N ARG A 119 -6.10 -24.84 14.78
CA ARG A 119 -6.92 -25.99 14.38
C ARG A 119 -6.39 -27.37 14.79
N ARG A 120 -5.32 -27.47 15.62
CA ARG A 120 -4.71 -28.73 16.15
C ARG A 120 -4.74 -29.91 15.17
N THR A 121 -4.44 -29.69 13.90
CA THR A 121 -4.28 -30.79 12.94
C THR A 121 -2.89 -31.39 13.15
N THR A 122 -2.82 -32.63 13.61
CA THR A 122 -1.59 -33.44 13.81
C THR A 122 -0.90 -33.82 12.48
N LYS A 123 -0.97 -32.96 11.45
CA LYS A 123 -0.26 -33.15 10.17
C LYS A 123 0.68 -31.98 9.88
N SER A 124 1.88 -32.36 9.44
CA SER A 124 3.03 -31.50 9.20
C SER A 124 2.71 -30.25 8.36
N ARG A 125 3.10 -29.10 8.94
CA ARG A 125 2.86 -27.70 8.56
C ARG A 125 3.22 -27.33 7.11
N SER A 126 4.01 -28.17 6.43
CA SER A 126 4.63 -27.87 5.12
C SER A 126 4.29 -28.89 4.03
N LYS A 127 3.52 -29.94 4.34
CA LYS A 127 3.29 -31.09 3.43
C LYS A 127 1.98 -31.03 2.65
N SER A 128 1.03 -30.21 3.05
CA SER A 128 -0.21 -30.07 2.29
C SER A 128 -0.07 -28.96 1.25
N LYS A 129 0.32 -29.34 0.03
CA LYS A 129 0.38 -28.46 -1.16
C LYS A 129 -0.90 -27.62 -1.31
N LEU A 130 -2.05 -28.16 -0.90
CA LEU A 130 -3.34 -27.49 -0.99
C LEU A 130 -3.41 -26.20 -0.17
N TYR A 131 -2.77 -26.16 1.01
CA TYR A 131 -2.79 -24.99 1.90
C TYR A 131 -1.91 -23.84 1.36
N ILE A 132 -0.69 -24.19 0.92
CA ILE A 132 0.20 -23.23 0.25
C ILE A 132 -0.40 -22.75 -1.07
N TRP A 133 -1.02 -23.63 -1.84
CA TRP A 133 -1.62 -23.26 -3.12
C TRP A 133 -2.86 -22.38 -2.94
N ASN A 134 -3.67 -22.60 -1.90
CA ASN A 134 -4.81 -21.73 -1.59
C ASN A 134 -4.37 -20.35 -1.09
N CYS A 135 -3.37 -20.29 -0.21
CA CYS A 135 -2.76 -19.02 0.20
C CYS A 135 -2.15 -18.26 -0.97
N PHE A 136 -1.38 -18.96 -1.80
CA PHE A 136 -0.74 -18.38 -2.96
C PHE A 136 -1.77 -17.91 -3.98
N GLY A 137 -2.88 -18.64 -4.16
CA GLY A 137 -3.98 -18.24 -5.02
C GLY A 137 -4.62 -16.92 -4.58
N MET A 138 -4.91 -16.75 -3.28
CA MET A 138 -5.49 -15.50 -2.77
C MET A 138 -4.50 -14.33 -2.88
N VAL A 139 -3.23 -14.55 -2.54
CA VAL A 139 -2.17 -13.54 -2.72
C VAL A 139 -2.03 -13.15 -4.18
N ALA A 140 -2.00 -14.13 -5.09
CA ALA A 140 -1.88 -13.91 -6.52
C ALA A 140 -3.07 -13.12 -7.07
N ILE A 141 -4.30 -13.38 -6.63
CA ILE A 141 -5.47 -12.63 -7.08
C ILE A 141 -5.38 -11.16 -6.62
N TYR A 142 -5.03 -10.92 -5.35
CA TYR A 142 -4.88 -9.54 -4.85
C TYR A 142 -3.73 -8.80 -5.52
N THR A 143 -2.62 -9.47 -5.83
CA THR A 143 -1.50 -8.85 -6.56
C THR A 143 -1.86 -8.58 -8.02
N ILE A 144 -2.60 -9.48 -8.68
CA ILE A 144 -3.09 -9.30 -10.06
C ILE A 144 -4.03 -8.10 -10.15
N ILE A 145 -4.99 -7.96 -9.24
CA ILE A 145 -5.89 -6.80 -9.20
C ILE A 145 -5.09 -5.51 -8.99
N GLY A 146 -4.09 -5.54 -8.10
CA GLY A 146 -3.21 -4.41 -7.85
C GLY A 146 -2.39 -4.01 -9.09
N THR A 147 -1.72 -4.96 -9.73
CA THR A 147 -0.91 -4.68 -10.93
C THR A 147 -1.75 -4.26 -12.12
N LEU A 148 -2.94 -4.85 -12.33
CA LEU A 148 -3.89 -4.40 -13.34
C LEU A 148 -4.33 -2.95 -13.11
N GLY A 149 -4.62 -2.56 -11.86
CA GLY A 149 -4.94 -1.18 -11.51
C GLY A 149 -3.80 -0.21 -11.84
N LEU A 150 -2.56 -0.61 -11.54
CA LEU A 150 -1.36 0.18 -11.86
C LEU A 150 -1.15 0.32 -13.38
N ILE A 151 -1.31 -0.78 -14.10
CA ILE A 151 -1.16 -0.84 -15.56
C ILE A 151 -2.23 0.01 -16.24
N TYR A 152 -3.49 -0.12 -15.82
CA TYR A 152 -4.61 0.66 -16.35
C TYR A 152 -4.37 2.16 -16.21
N GLN A 153 -3.90 2.59 -15.04
CA GLN A 153 -3.62 4.00 -14.83
C GLN A 153 -2.43 4.49 -15.66
N LYS A 154 -1.37 3.68 -15.79
CA LYS A 154 -0.24 4.00 -16.66
C LYS A 154 -0.67 4.14 -18.12
N TYR A 155 -1.48 3.22 -18.63
CA TYR A 155 -2.03 3.30 -20.00
C TYR A 155 -2.89 4.54 -20.21
N ARG A 156 -3.72 4.90 -19.22
CA ARG A 156 -4.53 6.12 -19.27
C ARG A 156 -3.64 7.37 -19.43
N LEU A 157 -2.56 7.47 -18.66
CA LEU A 157 -1.62 8.59 -18.73
C LEU A 157 -0.89 8.66 -20.08
N GLU A 158 -0.47 7.51 -20.62
CA GLU A 158 0.20 7.44 -21.92
C GLU A 158 -0.73 7.91 -23.06
N ASN A 159 -2.00 7.50 -23.03
CA ASN A 159 -3.00 7.91 -24.01
C ASN A 159 -3.29 9.41 -23.98
N GLU A 160 -3.36 10.03 -22.80
CA GLU A 160 -3.56 11.49 -22.68
C GLU A 160 -2.37 12.28 -23.25
N MET A 161 -1.13 11.82 -23.06
CA MET A 161 0.05 12.46 -23.65
C MET A 161 0.09 12.37 -25.18
N HIS A 162 -0.36 11.25 -25.76
CA HIS A 162 -0.44 11.09 -27.21
C HIS A 162 -1.43 12.07 -27.85
N HIS A 163 -2.51 12.42 -27.15
CA HIS A 163 -3.47 13.43 -27.60
C HIS A 163 -2.87 14.84 -27.61
N TRP A 164 -2.12 15.22 -26.58
CA TRP A 164 -1.44 16.52 -26.52
C TRP A 164 -0.33 16.70 -27.56
N ARG A 165 0.39 15.63 -27.93
CA ARG A 165 1.47 15.70 -28.94
C ARG A 165 0.98 15.91 -30.39
N LYS A 166 -0.32 15.70 -30.65
CA LYS A 166 -0.92 15.86 -31.98
C LYS A 166 -1.53 17.24 -32.22
N LYS A 167 -1.47 18.14 -31.24
CA LYS A 167 -2.03 19.49 -31.28
C LYS A 167 -0.90 20.51 -31.23
#